data_AF-A0A433SW41-F1
#
_entry.id   AF-A0A433SW41-F1
#
_cell.length_a   1.000
_cell.length_b   1.000
_cell.length_c   1.000
_cell.angle_alpha   90.00
_cell.angle_beta   90.00
_cell.angle_gamma   90.00
#
_symmetry.space_group_name_H-M   'P 1'
#
loop_
_entity.id
_entity.type
_entity.pdbx_description
1 polymer ?
#
loop_
_entity_poly.entity_id
_entity_poly.type
_entity_poly.pdbx_seq_one_letter_code
_entity_poly.pdbx_strand_id
1 'polypeptide(L)'
;MAANKASLLQILLCLGMVFGGSLAIYGGSAVDVCDYPGIAALVAGDTNVVLCSGVTQSGDTLLVPELCRIAIISQVTVSDVLVKYGNGDNEITLAQGSIPDGTLSDGVWTITLPSPLEGDCSDPPPAYDSSTSLDLNSCEMVGFGADSLSAQLYDKSYANAVSVTGCTSTACCDAIRPTITSIVSYIMDDSVPLNCLTSPGAPCSVADVGAPIYCDDTSGQKVAIGLTGSAPCEPGQTFVVHDLTGEDPDVKFGISARR
;
A
#
# COMPACT_ATOMS: atom_id res chain seq x y z
N MET A 1 33.57 28.75 42.89
CA MET A 1 33.00 28.92 41.53
C MET A 1 33.49 27.76 40.69
N ALA A 2 32.69 26.69 40.59
CA ALA A 2 33.02 25.53 39.76
C ALA A 2 32.36 25.73 38.39
N ALA A 3 33.17 25.85 37.35
CA ALA A 3 32.70 25.93 35.98
C ALA A 3 32.14 24.56 35.58
N ASN A 4 30.83 24.50 35.37
CA ASN A 4 30.15 23.36 34.76
C ASN A 4 30.71 23.16 33.34
N LYS A 5 31.60 22.18 33.19
CA LYS A 5 31.92 21.58 31.90
C LYS A 5 30.71 20.74 31.48
N ALA A 6 29.64 21.41 31.06
CA ALA A 6 28.59 20.77 30.29
C ALA A 6 29.27 20.21 29.02
N SER A 7 29.24 18.89 28.91
CA SER A 7 29.92 18.14 27.86
C SER A 7 29.36 18.55 26.51
N LEU A 8 30.19 19.15 25.64
CA LEU A 8 29.86 19.37 24.23
C LEU A 8 29.39 18.07 23.53
N LEU A 9 29.77 16.91 24.08
CA LEU A 9 29.36 15.58 23.62
C LEU A 9 27.88 15.27 23.88
N GLN A 10 27.27 15.86 24.92
CA GLN A 10 25.84 15.68 25.22
C GLN A 10 24.95 16.56 24.34
N ILE A 11 25.45 17.69 23.84
CA ILE A 11 24.73 18.55 22.89
C ILE A 11 24.80 17.95 21.47
N LEU A 12 25.89 17.25 21.10
CA LEU A 12 25.99 16.56 19.82
C LEU A 12 25.14 15.28 19.73
N LEU A 13 24.90 14.57 20.84
CA LEU A 13 24.04 13.37 20.84
C LEU A 13 22.53 13.69 20.76
N CYS A 14 22.10 14.87 21.21
CA CYS A 14 20.72 15.32 21.06
C CYS A 14 20.41 15.92 19.69
N LEU A 15 21.44 16.28 18.90
CA LEU A 15 21.27 16.80 17.54
C LEU A 15 21.29 15.72 16.45
N GLY A 16 21.56 14.46 16.81
CA GLY A 16 21.56 13.32 15.87
C GLY A 16 20.22 12.57 15.76
N MET A 17 19.18 13.03 16.44
CA MET A 17 17.83 12.43 16.44
C MET A 17 16.79 13.38 15.81
N VAL A 18 17.15 14.02 14.70
CA VAL A 18 16.22 14.85 13.94
C VAL A 18 16.39 14.51 12.46
N PHE A 19 15.34 13.98 11.84
CA PHE A 19 15.21 13.56 10.43
C PHE A 19 15.77 12.19 10.02
N GLY A 20 15.73 11.21 10.91
CA GLY A 20 15.56 9.82 10.48
C GLY A 20 14.07 9.57 10.26
N GLY A 21 13.48 10.27 9.29
CA GLY A 21 12.12 9.93 8.88
C GLY A 21 12.14 8.48 8.41
N SER A 22 11.44 7.60 9.11
CA SER A 22 11.18 6.25 8.65
C SER A 22 10.54 6.41 7.27
N LEU A 23 11.21 6.02 6.20
CA LEU A 23 10.56 6.04 4.90
C LEU A 23 9.56 4.87 4.92
N ALA A 24 8.38 5.06 4.36
CA ALA A 24 7.56 3.96 3.88
C ALA A 24 8.11 3.57 2.50
N ILE A 25 8.02 2.31 2.09
CA ILE A 25 8.62 1.81 0.83
C ILE A 25 10.14 2.02 0.79
N TYR A 26 10.90 0.92 0.77
CA TYR A 26 12.35 1.01 0.64
C TYR A 26 12.74 1.76 -0.64
N GLY A 27 13.57 2.80 -0.52
CA GLY A 27 14.05 3.59 -1.65
C GLY A 27 13.00 4.54 -2.24
N GLY A 28 11.82 4.66 -1.61
CA GLY A 28 10.83 5.67 -1.93
C GLY A 28 11.25 7.07 -1.48
N SER A 29 10.52 8.06 -1.98
CA SER A 29 10.66 9.45 -1.56
C SER A 29 9.34 9.94 -0.98
N ALA A 30 9.42 10.79 0.04
CA ALA A 30 8.25 11.38 0.65
C ALA A 30 7.44 12.19 -0.37
N VAL A 31 6.12 12.02 -0.34
CA VAL A 31 5.16 12.70 -1.21
C VAL A 31 4.00 13.26 -0.40
N ASP A 32 3.30 14.23 -0.98
CA ASP A 32 2.03 14.69 -0.44
C ASP A 32 0.97 13.61 -0.68
N VAL A 33 0.23 13.23 0.36
CA VAL A 33 -0.82 12.21 0.26
C VAL A 33 -1.93 12.67 -0.69
N CYS A 34 -2.15 13.98 -0.76
CA CYS A 34 -3.19 14.59 -1.57
C CYS A 34 -2.96 14.47 -3.07
N ASP A 35 -1.72 14.19 -3.50
CA ASP A 35 -1.41 13.87 -4.90
C ASP A 35 -1.86 12.44 -5.26
N TYR A 36 -2.24 11.62 -4.28
CA TYR A 36 -2.62 10.21 -4.45
C TYR A 36 -4.04 9.96 -3.90
N PRO A 37 -5.08 10.28 -4.68
CA PRO A 37 -6.46 10.30 -4.21
C PRO A 37 -6.88 8.93 -3.68
N GLY A 38 -7.53 8.94 -2.51
CA GLY A 38 -8.14 7.75 -1.90
C GLY A 38 -7.17 6.78 -1.23
N ILE A 39 -5.86 7.06 -1.19
CA ILE A 39 -4.92 6.22 -0.45
C ILE A 39 -5.23 6.21 1.06
N ALA A 40 -5.17 5.04 1.67
CA ALA A 40 -5.38 4.87 3.10
C ALA A 40 -4.42 3.84 3.72
N ALA A 41 -4.17 3.96 5.01
CA ALA A 41 -3.49 2.97 5.83
C ALA A 41 -4.47 2.36 6.83
N LEU A 42 -4.41 1.04 7.05
CA LEU A 42 -5.13 0.38 8.13
C LEU A 42 -4.14 0.09 9.25
N VAL A 43 -4.45 0.63 10.43
CA VAL A 43 -3.53 0.69 11.57
C VAL A 43 -4.18 0.06 12.79
N ALA A 44 -3.44 -0.77 13.52
CA ALA A 44 -3.89 -1.26 14.83
C ALA A 44 -3.99 -0.10 15.83
N GLY A 45 -5.18 0.15 16.38
CA GLY A 45 -5.45 1.35 17.19
C GLY A 45 -4.70 1.41 18.52
N ASP A 46 -4.27 0.26 19.05
CA ASP A 46 -3.57 0.15 20.34
C ASP A 46 -2.05 0.31 20.24
N THR A 47 -1.47 -0.10 19.12
CA THR A 47 -0.02 -0.17 18.88
C THR A 47 0.46 0.80 17.80
N ASN A 48 -0.45 1.39 17.05
CA ASN A 48 -0.17 2.24 15.91
C ASN A 48 0.68 1.55 14.82
N VAL A 49 0.57 0.22 14.73
CA VAL A 49 1.24 -0.61 13.72
C VAL A 49 0.39 -0.64 12.45
N VAL A 50 0.98 -0.33 11.30
CA VAL A 50 0.36 -0.46 9.99
C VAL A 50 0.19 -1.95 9.68
N LEU A 51 -1.06 -2.38 9.55
CA LEU A 51 -1.42 -3.73 9.17
C LEU A 51 -1.27 -3.92 7.67
N CYS A 52 -1.63 -2.88 6.91
CA CYS A 52 -1.63 -2.83 5.46
C CYS A 52 -2.02 -1.44 4.95
N SER A 53 -1.88 -1.25 3.64
CA SER A 53 -2.41 -0.08 2.91
C SER A 53 -3.64 -0.46 2.08
N GLY A 54 -4.32 0.53 1.53
CA GLY A 54 -5.45 0.34 0.62
C GLY A 54 -5.77 1.60 -0.19
N VAL A 55 -6.76 1.49 -1.06
CA VAL A 55 -7.29 2.62 -1.84
C VAL A 55 -8.80 2.63 -1.83
N THR A 56 -9.40 3.80 -1.78
CA THR A 56 -10.85 3.94 -1.79
C THR A 56 -11.37 3.79 -3.21
N GLN A 57 -12.51 3.14 -3.36
CA GLN A 57 -13.22 3.07 -4.66
C GLN A 57 -14.34 4.10 -4.74
N SER A 58 -14.87 4.48 -3.58
CA SER A 58 -15.93 5.47 -3.41
C SER A 58 -15.82 6.03 -1.99
N GLY A 59 -16.69 7.00 -1.64
CA GLY A 59 -16.63 7.67 -0.35
C GLY A 59 -16.71 6.71 0.85
N ASP A 60 -17.38 5.57 0.75
CA ASP A 60 -17.58 4.62 1.85
C ASP A 60 -17.05 3.21 1.56
N THR A 61 -16.21 3.03 0.54
CA THR A 61 -15.66 1.72 0.18
C THR A 61 -14.15 1.74 0.06
N LEU A 62 -13.48 0.80 0.73
CA LEU A 62 -12.03 0.64 0.74
C LEU A 62 -11.63 -0.70 0.12
N LEU A 63 -10.69 -0.68 -0.82
CA LEU A 63 -10.12 -1.86 -1.45
C LEU A 63 -8.79 -2.22 -0.78
N VAL A 64 -8.67 -3.48 -0.36
CA VAL A 64 -7.43 -4.04 0.19
C VAL A 64 -7.21 -5.46 -0.36
N PRO A 65 -5.97 -5.95 -0.46
CA PRO A 65 -5.71 -7.36 -0.76
C PRO A 65 -6.32 -8.34 0.25
N GLU A 66 -6.59 -9.58 -0.17
CA GLU A 66 -7.10 -10.62 0.73
C GLU A 66 -6.18 -10.91 1.92
N LEU A 67 -4.86 -10.81 1.72
CA LEU A 67 -3.88 -10.91 2.82
C LEU A 67 -4.18 -9.91 3.95
N CYS A 68 -4.58 -8.69 3.58
CA CYS A 68 -4.94 -7.64 4.51
C CYS A 68 -6.22 -7.99 5.28
N ARG A 69 -7.19 -8.62 4.63
CA ARG A 69 -8.44 -9.08 5.27
C ARG A 69 -8.15 -9.96 6.48
N ILE A 70 -7.23 -10.91 6.39
CA ILE A 70 -6.90 -11.80 7.52
C ILE A 70 -6.30 -11.02 8.69
N ALA A 71 -5.38 -10.09 8.40
CA ALA A 71 -4.77 -9.23 9.41
C ALA A 71 -5.81 -8.34 10.09
N ILE A 72 -6.68 -7.70 9.31
CA ILE A 72 -7.76 -6.82 9.79
C ILE A 72 -8.74 -7.60 10.66
N ILE A 73 -9.27 -8.74 10.17
CA ILE A 73 -10.23 -9.57 10.92
C ILE A 73 -9.61 -10.03 12.24
N SER A 74 -8.35 -10.46 12.22
CA SER A 74 -7.65 -10.88 13.43
C SER A 74 -7.50 -9.71 14.41
N GLN A 75 -7.09 -8.53 13.92
CA GLN A 75 -6.89 -7.37 14.76
C GLN A 75 -8.19 -6.85 15.36
N VAL A 76 -9.29 -6.76 14.60
CA VAL A 76 -10.58 -6.27 15.14
C VAL A 76 -11.12 -7.16 16.26
N THR A 77 -10.66 -8.41 16.40
CA THR A 77 -11.06 -9.24 17.56
C THR A 77 -10.45 -8.78 18.88
N VAL A 78 -9.31 -8.07 18.85
CA VAL A 78 -8.53 -7.71 20.05
C VAL A 78 -8.37 -6.20 20.25
N SER A 79 -8.48 -5.38 19.20
CA SER A 79 -8.46 -3.91 19.30
C SER A 79 -9.25 -3.28 18.17
N ASP A 80 -9.46 -1.96 18.22
CA ASP A 80 -9.92 -1.20 17.05
C ASP A 80 -8.88 -1.26 15.92
N VAL A 81 -9.34 -1.16 14.68
CA VAL A 81 -8.51 -0.87 13.50
C VAL A 81 -8.89 0.52 12.99
N LEU A 82 -7.88 1.38 12.82
CA LEU A 82 -8.04 2.74 12.34
C LEU A 82 -7.71 2.79 10.85
N VAL A 83 -8.65 3.24 10.03
CA VAL A 83 -8.41 3.62 8.64
C VAL A 83 -7.95 5.06 8.64
N LYS A 84 -6.66 5.28 8.37
CA LYS A 84 -6.00 6.59 8.31
C LYS A 84 -5.91 7.06 6.87
N TYR A 85 -6.26 8.31 6.61
CA TYR A 85 -6.27 8.89 5.27
C TYR A 85 -6.01 10.41 5.30
N GLY A 86 -5.88 11.00 4.11
CA GLY A 86 -5.37 12.37 3.97
C GLY A 86 -3.97 12.50 4.56
N ASN A 87 -3.60 13.68 5.03
CA ASN A 87 -2.30 13.93 5.69
C ASN A 87 -2.19 13.29 7.10
N GLY A 88 -2.83 12.14 7.32
CA GLY A 88 -2.78 11.34 8.55
C GLY A 88 -3.64 11.84 9.71
N ASP A 89 -4.32 12.97 9.52
CA ASP A 89 -5.18 13.61 10.51
C ASP A 89 -6.62 13.10 10.50
N ASN A 90 -7.06 12.51 9.40
CA ASN A 90 -8.41 11.96 9.27
C ASN A 90 -8.40 10.46 9.59
N GLU A 91 -9.43 10.00 10.28
CA GLU A 91 -9.58 8.58 10.63
C GLU A 91 -11.02 8.10 10.59
N ILE A 92 -11.18 6.82 10.27
CA ILE A 92 -12.40 6.05 10.50
C ILE A 92 -12.05 4.85 11.37
N THR A 93 -12.89 4.56 12.36
CA THR A 93 -12.67 3.44 13.28
C THR A 93 -13.49 2.23 12.85
N LEU A 94 -12.81 1.12 12.55
CA LEU A 94 -13.39 -0.23 12.51
C LEU A 94 -13.37 -0.78 13.94
N ALA A 95 -14.55 -0.80 14.56
CA ALA A 95 -14.68 -1.06 15.99
C ALA A 95 -14.28 -2.50 16.38
N GLN A 96 -13.62 -2.63 17.53
CA GLN A 96 -13.32 -3.90 18.15
C GLN A 96 -14.57 -4.78 18.28
N GLY A 97 -14.44 -6.06 17.94
CA GLY A 97 -15.49 -7.06 17.98
C GLY A 97 -16.43 -7.03 16.77
N SER A 98 -16.27 -6.08 15.85
CA SER A 98 -17.10 -5.94 14.66
C SER A 98 -16.29 -6.25 13.41
N ILE A 99 -16.53 -7.42 12.82
CA ILE A 99 -15.94 -7.76 11.52
C ILE A 99 -16.53 -6.81 10.47
N PRO A 100 -15.71 -6.06 9.71
CA PRO A 100 -16.21 -5.19 8.66
C PRO A 100 -16.99 -5.97 7.61
N ASP A 101 -18.11 -5.42 7.14
CA ASP A 101 -18.83 -5.95 6.00
C ASP A 101 -17.98 -5.79 4.73
N GLY A 102 -17.95 -6.80 3.89
CA GLY A 102 -17.23 -6.71 2.63
C GLY A 102 -17.31 -7.95 1.75
N THR A 103 -16.93 -7.78 0.49
CA THR A 103 -16.94 -8.81 -0.54
C THR A 103 -15.54 -9.07 -1.06
N LEU A 104 -15.20 -10.35 -1.29
CA LEU A 104 -13.93 -10.75 -1.88
C LEU A 104 -14.18 -11.12 -3.34
N SER A 105 -13.44 -10.48 -4.25
CA SER A 105 -13.39 -10.83 -5.67
C SER A 105 -11.94 -10.66 -6.14
N ASP A 106 -11.45 -11.61 -6.93
CA ASP A 106 -10.14 -11.48 -7.60
C ASP A 106 -8.96 -11.15 -6.65
N GLY A 107 -9.00 -11.72 -5.43
CA GLY A 107 -7.98 -11.49 -4.41
C GLY A 107 -8.02 -10.11 -3.75
N VAL A 108 -9.02 -9.28 -4.06
CA VAL A 108 -9.27 -7.97 -3.46
C VAL A 108 -10.52 -8.01 -2.60
N TRP A 109 -10.37 -7.66 -1.32
CA TRP A 109 -11.46 -7.47 -0.39
C TRP A 109 -11.94 -6.02 -0.43
N THR A 110 -13.19 -5.83 -0.81
CA THR A 110 -13.89 -4.55 -0.76
C THR A 110 -14.58 -4.42 0.59
N ILE A 111 -14.12 -3.50 1.42
CA ILE A 111 -14.64 -3.20 2.75
C ILE A 111 -15.64 -2.06 2.64
N THR A 112 -16.82 -2.21 3.25
CA THR A 112 -17.74 -1.09 3.49
C THR A 112 -17.34 -0.39 4.78
N LEU A 113 -17.02 0.90 4.69
CA LEU A 113 -16.65 1.75 5.81
C LEU A 113 -17.91 2.13 6.61
N PRO A 114 -17.83 2.24 7.95
CA PRO A 114 -18.98 2.59 8.79
C PRO A 114 -19.49 4.02 8.57
N SER A 115 -18.68 4.88 7.95
CA SER A 115 -19.06 6.21 7.49
C SER A 115 -18.32 6.53 6.19
N PRO A 116 -18.82 7.46 5.37
CA PRO A 116 -18.05 8.02 4.28
C PRO A 116 -16.80 8.72 4.79
N LEU A 117 -15.77 8.77 3.94
CA LEU A 117 -14.59 9.61 4.12
C LEU A 117 -14.99 11.07 3.89
N GLU A 118 -14.50 11.93 4.77
CA GLU A 118 -14.75 13.37 4.73
C GLU A 118 -13.43 14.12 4.94
N GLY A 119 -13.36 15.36 4.45
CA GLY A 119 -12.21 16.24 4.65
C GLY A 119 -11.25 16.26 3.47
N ASP A 120 -10.02 16.68 3.74
CA ASP A 120 -9.02 16.85 2.68
C ASP A 120 -8.58 15.48 2.15
N CYS A 121 -8.49 15.38 0.82
CA CYS A 121 -7.86 14.27 0.11
C CYS A 121 -8.61 12.93 0.34
N SER A 122 -9.91 13.04 0.58
CA SER A 122 -10.86 11.93 0.75
C SER A 122 -11.43 11.42 -0.58
N ASP A 123 -11.26 12.19 -1.66
CA ASP A 123 -11.82 11.82 -2.97
C ASP A 123 -11.17 10.53 -3.47
N PRO A 124 -11.97 9.55 -3.94
CA PRO A 124 -11.43 8.34 -4.55
C PRO A 124 -10.73 8.69 -5.87
N PRO A 125 -9.75 7.88 -6.30
CA PRO A 125 -9.22 8.00 -7.65
C PRO A 125 -10.33 7.74 -8.68
N PRO A 126 -10.26 8.35 -9.88
CA PRO A 126 -11.09 7.92 -10.98
C PRO A 126 -10.94 6.41 -11.19
N ALA A 127 -12.07 5.71 -11.30
CA ALA A 127 -12.07 4.30 -11.62
C ALA A 127 -11.48 4.11 -13.03
N TYR A 128 -10.59 3.12 -13.17
CA TYR A 128 -10.15 2.73 -14.50
C TYR A 128 -11.33 2.22 -15.32
N ASP A 129 -11.42 2.67 -16.57
CA ASP A 129 -12.25 2.07 -17.59
C ASP A 129 -11.39 1.81 -18.84
N SER A 130 -11.85 0.93 -19.73
CA SER A 130 -11.04 0.56 -20.90
C SER A 130 -10.92 1.61 -21.99
N SER A 131 -11.59 2.76 -21.82
CA SER A 131 -11.36 3.94 -22.64
C SER A 131 -10.31 4.89 -22.05
N THR A 132 -9.94 4.70 -20.78
CA THR A 132 -8.88 5.45 -20.10
C THR A 132 -7.51 5.07 -20.64
N SER A 133 -6.90 6.00 -21.38
CA SER A 133 -5.51 5.85 -21.83
C SER A 133 -4.54 6.20 -20.71
N LEU A 134 -3.69 5.26 -20.31
CA LEU A 134 -2.70 5.41 -19.25
C LEU A 134 -1.30 5.70 -19.80
N ASP A 135 -0.53 6.58 -19.15
CA ASP A 135 0.91 6.68 -19.33
C ASP A 135 1.63 5.71 -18.39
N LEU A 136 2.01 4.55 -18.91
CA LEU A 136 2.67 3.51 -18.11
C LEU A 136 4.06 3.89 -17.58
N ASN A 137 4.66 5.00 -18.05
CA ASN A 137 5.95 5.48 -17.53
C ASN A 137 5.79 6.36 -16.28
N SER A 138 4.57 6.82 -16.00
CA SER A 138 4.24 7.64 -14.83
C SER A 138 3.87 6.79 -13.60
N CYS A 139 3.92 5.47 -13.72
CA CYS A 139 3.41 4.58 -12.69
C CYS A 139 4.26 4.61 -11.42
N GLU A 140 3.62 4.76 -10.28
CA GLU A 140 4.23 4.87 -8.96
C GLU A 140 3.49 3.96 -7.97
N MET A 141 4.26 3.26 -7.13
CA MET A 141 3.75 2.57 -5.96
C MET A 141 3.84 3.52 -4.78
N VAL A 142 2.74 3.64 -4.04
CA VAL A 142 2.63 4.59 -2.92
C VAL A 142 2.11 3.90 -1.69
N GLY A 143 2.72 4.18 -0.53
CA GLY A 143 2.36 3.50 0.71
C GLY A 143 2.73 4.27 1.95
N PHE A 144 2.15 3.81 3.06
CA PHE A 144 2.41 4.31 4.42
C PHE A 144 3.17 3.30 5.28
N GLY A 145 3.62 2.19 4.69
CA GLY A 145 4.28 1.13 5.43
C GLY A 145 5.74 1.45 5.72
N ALA A 146 6.65 0.55 5.35
CA ALA A 146 7.95 0.44 5.98
C ALA A 146 9.10 0.64 4.98
N ASP A 147 10.26 1.13 5.43
CA ASP A 147 11.52 1.07 4.68
C ASP A 147 12.33 -0.18 5.01
N SER A 148 11.83 -1.01 5.92
CA SER A 148 12.51 -2.18 6.42
C SER A 148 11.50 -3.16 7.01
N LEU A 149 11.90 -4.43 7.18
CA LEU A 149 11.01 -5.45 7.76
C LEU A 149 10.57 -5.12 9.21
N SER A 150 11.31 -4.27 9.92
CA SER A 150 11.08 -3.89 11.32
C SER A 150 10.33 -2.58 11.53
N ALA A 151 10.21 -1.71 10.52
CA ALA A 151 9.66 -0.37 10.67
C ALA A 151 8.16 -0.33 10.32
N GLN A 152 7.29 -0.84 11.20
CA GLN A 152 5.84 -0.95 10.89
C GLN A 152 4.98 0.13 11.56
N LEU A 153 5.58 1.13 12.21
CA LEU A 153 4.82 2.16 12.92
C LEU A 153 4.34 3.24 11.96
N TYR A 154 3.07 3.63 12.09
CA TYR A 154 2.49 4.70 11.29
C TYR A 154 3.03 6.07 11.74
N ASP A 155 3.81 6.74 10.89
CA ASP A 155 4.51 8.00 11.22
C ASP A 155 3.75 9.28 10.80
N LYS A 156 2.51 9.14 10.31
CA LYS A 156 1.54 10.23 9.98
C LYS A 156 1.98 11.30 8.98
N SER A 157 3.28 11.46 8.72
CA SER A 157 3.85 12.73 8.24
C SER A 157 3.95 12.80 6.72
N TYR A 158 3.92 11.66 6.04
CA TYR A 158 4.04 11.56 4.59
C TYR A 158 3.75 10.12 4.13
N ALA A 159 3.15 9.96 2.96
CA ALA A 159 3.30 8.72 2.20
C ALA A 159 4.65 8.75 1.47
N ASN A 160 5.10 7.61 0.98
CA ASN A 160 6.26 7.57 0.10
C ASN A 160 5.84 6.94 -1.21
N ALA A 161 6.44 7.45 -2.29
CA ALA A 161 6.25 6.93 -3.63
C ALA A 161 7.58 6.46 -4.21
N VAL A 162 7.50 5.44 -5.05
CA VAL A 162 8.61 5.03 -5.92
C VAL A 162 8.06 4.61 -7.27
N SER A 163 8.77 4.97 -8.33
CA SER A 163 8.38 4.55 -9.68
C SER A 163 8.37 3.03 -9.80
N VAL A 164 7.42 2.51 -10.57
CA VAL A 164 7.32 1.10 -10.91
C VAL A 164 7.33 0.93 -12.41
N THR A 165 7.87 -0.20 -12.84
CA THR A 165 7.91 -0.58 -14.25
C THR A 165 7.13 -1.87 -14.43
N GLY A 166 6.15 -1.83 -15.34
CA GLY A 166 5.42 -2.99 -15.79
C GLY A 166 6.36 -4.05 -16.36
N CYS A 167 6.20 -5.29 -15.92
CA CYS A 167 6.97 -6.39 -16.46
C CYS A 167 6.18 -7.07 -17.59
N THR A 168 6.52 -6.78 -18.84
CA THR A 168 5.69 -7.13 -20.00
C THR A 168 5.68 -8.63 -20.37
N SER A 169 6.25 -9.51 -19.55
CA SER A 169 6.36 -10.94 -19.85
C SER A 169 5.88 -11.80 -18.69
N THR A 170 5.14 -12.86 -19.00
CA THR A 170 4.73 -13.90 -18.04
C THR A 170 5.92 -14.52 -17.29
N ALA A 171 7.11 -14.49 -17.91
CA ALA A 171 8.36 -14.96 -17.32
C ALA A 171 8.74 -14.21 -16.03
N CYS A 172 8.26 -12.98 -15.85
CA CYS A 172 8.54 -12.17 -14.67
C CYS A 172 7.85 -12.71 -13.41
N CYS A 173 6.56 -13.01 -13.53
CA CYS A 173 5.82 -13.69 -12.46
C CYS A 173 6.29 -15.13 -12.26
N ASP A 174 6.71 -15.82 -13.34
CA ASP A 174 7.26 -17.17 -13.24
C ASP A 174 8.53 -17.21 -12.37
N ALA A 175 9.37 -16.16 -12.42
CA ALA A 175 10.60 -16.07 -11.64
C ALA A 175 10.35 -16.03 -10.12
N ILE A 176 9.27 -15.37 -9.70
CA ILE A 176 8.90 -15.29 -8.28
C ILE A 176 7.86 -16.32 -7.86
N ARG A 177 7.33 -17.13 -8.80
CA ARG A 177 6.32 -18.17 -8.52
C ARG A 177 6.69 -19.11 -7.36
N PRO A 178 7.93 -19.59 -7.18
CA PRO A 178 8.29 -20.43 -6.03
C PRO A 178 8.19 -19.68 -4.69
N THR A 179 8.54 -18.39 -4.69
CA THR A 179 8.45 -17.49 -3.52
C THR A 179 7.00 -17.13 -3.22
N ILE A 180 6.21 -16.87 -4.27
CA ILE A 180 4.76 -16.71 -4.18
C ILE A 180 4.17 -17.98 -3.56
N THR A 181 4.42 -19.18 -4.11
CA THR A 181 3.82 -20.41 -3.55
C THR A 181 4.23 -20.73 -2.11
N SER A 182 5.38 -20.25 -1.64
CA SER A 182 5.80 -20.42 -0.24
C SER A 182 5.16 -19.39 0.71
N ILE A 183 5.07 -18.13 0.29
CA ILE A 183 4.41 -17.03 1.05
C ILE A 183 2.88 -17.15 1.00
N VAL A 184 2.36 -17.63 -0.13
CA VAL A 184 0.94 -17.65 -0.53
C VAL A 184 0.33 -19.03 -0.38
N SER A 185 0.98 -19.94 0.36
CA SER A 185 0.41 -21.23 0.77
C SER A 185 -0.93 -21.11 1.53
N TYR A 186 -1.38 -19.89 1.83
CA TYR A 186 -2.65 -19.59 2.47
C TYR A 186 -3.75 -19.01 1.56
N ILE A 187 -3.48 -18.37 0.39
CA ILE A 187 -4.43 -17.31 -0.09
C ILE A 187 -4.73 -17.23 -1.60
N MET A 188 -3.97 -17.81 -2.53
CA MET A 188 -4.34 -17.61 -3.95
C MET A 188 -5.21 -18.73 -4.52
N ASP A 189 -6.41 -18.33 -4.91
CA ASP A 189 -7.11 -18.93 -6.05
C ASP A 189 -6.22 -18.74 -7.29
N ASP A 190 -5.81 -19.85 -7.91
CA ASP A 190 -4.95 -19.86 -9.09
C ASP A 190 -5.68 -19.42 -10.37
N SER A 191 -6.98 -19.14 -10.27
CA SER A 191 -7.79 -18.54 -11.35
C SER A 191 -7.68 -17.02 -11.44
N VAL A 192 -7.13 -16.35 -10.41
CA VAL A 192 -6.98 -14.88 -10.39
C VAL A 192 -5.72 -14.47 -11.16
N PRO A 193 -5.83 -13.61 -12.19
CA PRO A 193 -4.66 -13.07 -12.89
C PRO A 193 -3.77 -12.29 -11.92
N LEU A 194 -2.50 -12.67 -11.82
CA LEU A 194 -1.51 -11.95 -11.03
C LEU A 194 -0.69 -11.06 -11.95
N ASN A 195 -0.53 -9.81 -11.58
CA ASN A 195 0.35 -8.88 -12.26
C ASN A 195 1.66 -8.77 -11.50
N CYS A 196 2.79 -8.60 -12.20
CA CYS A 196 4.08 -8.43 -11.55
C CYS A 196 4.79 -7.16 -12.03
N LEU A 197 5.31 -6.40 -11.08
CA LEU A 197 6.03 -5.15 -11.30
C LEU A 197 7.45 -5.25 -10.78
N THR A 198 8.31 -4.38 -11.27
CA THR A 198 9.64 -4.14 -10.72
C THR A 198 9.79 -2.68 -10.34
N SER A 199 10.68 -2.38 -9.39
CA SER A 199 10.95 -1.01 -8.96
C SER A 199 12.41 -0.86 -8.55
N PRO A 200 13.05 0.31 -8.71
CA PRO A 200 14.31 0.61 -8.03
C PRO A 200 14.19 0.63 -6.50
N GLY A 201 12.98 0.75 -5.95
CA GLY A 201 12.66 0.54 -4.54
C GLY A 201 12.02 -0.83 -4.28
N ALA A 202 11.39 -0.98 -3.12
CA ALA A 202 10.64 -2.20 -2.80
C ALA A 202 9.53 -1.96 -1.75
N PRO A 203 8.35 -2.60 -1.90
CA PRO A 203 7.42 -2.71 -0.79
C PRO A 203 8.03 -3.61 0.28
N CYS A 204 7.93 -3.18 1.54
CA CYS A 204 8.54 -3.81 2.70
C CYS A 204 7.52 -4.15 3.78
N SER A 205 7.57 -5.41 4.23
CA SER A 205 6.68 -5.98 5.25
C SER A 205 5.19 -6.00 4.86
N VAL A 206 4.35 -6.53 5.75
CA VAL A 206 2.88 -6.54 5.58
C VAL A 206 2.29 -5.13 5.47
N ALA A 207 2.96 -4.12 6.02
CA ALA A 207 2.50 -2.74 6.02
C ALA A 207 2.38 -2.14 4.61
N ASP A 208 3.27 -2.54 3.69
CA ASP A 208 3.24 -2.14 2.29
C ASP A 208 2.43 -3.10 1.41
N VAL A 209 1.80 -4.14 1.98
CA VAL A 209 0.80 -4.92 1.24
C VAL A 209 -0.47 -4.08 1.14
N GLY A 210 -1.03 -4.01 -0.07
CA GLY A 210 -2.15 -3.13 -0.41
C GLY A 210 -1.74 -1.70 -0.74
N ALA A 211 -0.44 -1.41 -0.85
CA ALA A 211 0.05 -0.15 -1.38
C ALA A 211 -0.46 0.01 -2.83
N PRO A 212 -1.22 1.07 -3.14
CA PRO A 212 -1.72 1.30 -4.49
C PRO A 212 -0.62 1.60 -5.49
N ILE A 213 -0.88 1.15 -6.72
CA ILE A 213 -0.15 1.55 -7.92
C ILE A 213 -0.98 2.57 -8.66
N TYR A 214 -0.48 3.79 -8.78
CA TYR A 214 -1.09 4.85 -9.57
C TYR A 214 -0.33 5.06 -10.86
N CYS A 215 -1.04 5.30 -11.96
CA CYS A 215 -0.46 5.85 -13.18
C CYS A 215 -1.27 7.08 -13.58
N ASP A 216 -0.65 8.03 -14.26
CA ASP A 216 -1.33 9.17 -14.86
C ASP A 216 -2.10 8.70 -16.10
N ASP A 217 -3.32 9.20 -16.27
CA ASP A 217 -3.99 9.16 -17.55
C ASP A 217 -3.45 10.24 -18.50
N THR A 218 -3.90 10.22 -19.76
CA THR A 218 -3.49 11.25 -20.74
C THR A 218 -3.92 12.69 -20.39
N SER A 219 -4.78 12.88 -19.39
CA SER A 219 -5.18 14.19 -18.86
C SER A 219 -4.35 14.63 -17.65
N GLY A 220 -3.48 13.75 -17.14
CA GLY A 220 -2.64 13.97 -15.95
C GLY A 220 -3.33 13.61 -14.63
N GLN A 221 -4.43 12.85 -14.66
CA GLN A 221 -5.09 12.36 -13.45
C GLN A 221 -4.50 11.04 -12.99
N LYS A 222 -4.24 10.90 -11.69
CA LYS A 222 -3.78 9.65 -11.08
C LYS A 222 -4.94 8.63 -11.02
N VAL A 223 -4.76 7.50 -11.69
CA VAL A 223 -5.68 6.37 -11.70
C VAL A 223 -5.05 5.22 -10.92
N ALA A 224 -5.76 4.67 -9.93
CA ALA A 224 -5.30 3.47 -9.22
C ALA A 224 -5.55 2.23 -10.09
N ILE A 225 -4.49 1.55 -10.49
CA ILE A 225 -4.54 0.40 -11.41
C ILE A 225 -4.26 -0.94 -10.72
N GLY A 226 -3.75 -0.91 -9.49
CA GLY A 226 -3.42 -2.13 -8.77
C GLY A 226 -3.10 -1.91 -7.30
N LEU A 227 -2.98 -3.01 -6.55
CA LEU A 227 -2.60 -3.05 -5.14
C LEU A 227 -1.47 -4.06 -4.95
N THR A 228 -0.40 -3.72 -4.23
CA THR A 228 0.66 -4.70 -3.94
C THR A 228 0.10 -5.93 -3.20
N GLY A 229 0.38 -7.12 -3.74
CA GLY A 229 0.03 -8.41 -3.12
C GLY A 229 1.21 -9.04 -2.37
N SER A 230 2.42 -8.51 -2.51
CA SER A 230 3.63 -9.03 -1.87
C SER A 230 4.64 -7.92 -1.56
N ALA A 231 5.47 -8.13 -0.55
CA ALA A 231 6.46 -7.17 -0.08
C ALA A 231 7.84 -7.82 0.11
N PRO A 232 8.62 -8.03 -0.96
CA PRO A 232 9.92 -8.72 -0.89
C PRO A 232 10.98 -7.93 -0.12
N CYS A 233 10.78 -6.62 0.06
CA CYS A 233 11.70 -5.73 0.78
C CYS A 233 13.15 -5.75 0.26
N GLU A 234 13.31 -5.89 -1.05
CA GLU A 234 14.61 -5.88 -1.72
C GLU A 234 14.50 -5.09 -3.03
N PRO A 235 15.28 -4.01 -3.19
CA PRO A 235 15.31 -3.19 -4.41
C PRO A 235 15.52 -3.99 -5.69
N GLY A 236 14.83 -3.60 -6.76
CA GLY A 236 14.98 -4.23 -8.07
C GLY A 236 14.32 -5.62 -8.18
N GLN A 237 13.78 -6.16 -7.09
CA GLN A 237 13.04 -7.41 -7.13
C GLN A 237 11.67 -7.23 -7.76
N THR A 238 11.18 -8.33 -8.34
CA THR A 238 9.81 -8.41 -8.84
C THR A 238 8.85 -8.66 -7.67
N PHE A 239 7.71 -7.99 -7.66
CA PHE A 239 6.64 -8.19 -6.69
C PHE A 239 5.28 -8.32 -7.39
N VAL A 240 4.36 -9.01 -6.72
CA VAL A 240 2.98 -9.24 -7.18
C VAL A 240 2.11 -8.03 -6.88
N VAL A 241 1.19 -7.74 -7.78
CA VAL A 241 0.08 -6.79 -7.59
C VAL A 241 -1.25 -7.43 -8.00
N HIS A 242 -2.30 -7.10 -7.24
CA HIS A 242 -3.68 -7.35 -7.59
C HIS A 242 -4.15 -6.30 -8.59
N ASP A 243 -4.79 -6.74 -9.65
CA ASP A 243 -5.29 -5.89 -10.74
C ASP A 243 -6.59 -5.20 -10.35
N LEU A 244 -6.68 -3.89 -10.55
CA LEU A 244 -7.93 -3.13 -10.39
C LEU A 244 -8.56 -2.71 -11.73
N THR A 245 -7.95 -3.05 -12.87
CA THR A 245 -8.38 -2.65 -14.22
C THR A 245 -9.44 -3.58 -14.84
N GLY A 246 -9.78 -4.69 -14.17
CA GLY A 246 -10.82 -5.62 -14.60
C GLY A 246 -10.40 -6.55 -15.75
N GLU A 247 -11.35 -6.94 -16.61
CA GLU A 247 -11.10 -7.90 -17.70
C GLU A 247 -10.38 -7.32 -18.94
N ASP A 248 -10.03 -6.03 -18.97
CA ASP A 248 -9.41 -5.38 -20.13
C ASP A 248 -7.86 -5.32 -20.03
N PRO A 249 -7.09 -5.84 -21.00
CA PRO A 249 -5.69 -6.21 -20.81
C PRO A 249 -4.63 -5.13 -21.04
N ASP A 250 -4.98 -3.85 -21.22
CA ASP A 250 -3.96 -2.83 -21.47
C ASP A 250 -2.92 -2.74 -20.33
N VAL A 251 -3.27 -3.23 -19.13
CA VAL A 251 -2.34 -3.46 -18.01
C VAL A 251 -2.50 -4.85 -17.38
N LYS A 252 -2.77 -5.90 -18.17
CA LYS A 252 -2.69 -7.28 -17.68
C LYS A 252 -1.32 -7.89 -17.93
N PHE A 253 -0.60 -8.18 -16.86
CA PHE A 253 0.72 -8.80 -16.90
C PHE A 253 0.83 -10.04 -16.00
N GLY A 254 -0.02 -11.04 -16.25
CA GLY A 254 0.29 -12.43 -15.89
C GLY A 254 -0.78 -13.50 -16.15
N ILE A 255 -0.26 -14.72 -16.34
CA ILE A 255 -0.84 -15.99 -16.78
C ILE A 255 -1.95 -15.86 -17.84
N SER A 256 -1.56 -15.92 -19.13
CA SER A 256 -2.50 -16.39 -20.15
C SER A 256 -3.03 -17.74 -19.69
N ALA A 257 -4.34 -17.85 -19.47
CA ALA A 257 -5.00 -19.14 -19.34
C ALA A 257 -4.43 -20.05 -20.43
N ARG A 258 -3.87 -21.19 -20.03
CA ARG A 258 -3.58 -22.25 -21.00
C ARG A 258 -4.89 -22.52 -21.73
N ARG A 259 -4.85 -22.37 -23.06
CA ARG A 259 -5.76 -23.13 -23.93
C ARG A 259 -5.52 -24.63 -23.73
#